data_AF-V7CL93-F1
#
_entry.id   AF-V7CL93-F1
#
_cell.length_a   1.000
_cell.length_b   1.000
_cell.length_c   1.000
_cell.angle_alpha   90.00
_cell.angle_beta   90.00
_cell.angle_gamma   90.00
#
_symmetry.space_group_name_H-M   'P 1'
#
loop_
_entity.id
_entity.type
_entity.pdbx_description
1 polymer ?
#
loop_
_entity_poly.entity_id
_entity_poly.type
_entity_poly.pdbx_seq_one_letter_code
_entity_poly.pdbx_strand_id
1 'polypeptide(L)'
;MTLPCTSVMTRSVWSYNLESEFELIPNVDSMHLIQVGLTLSDCHGNLPTLGTSNRFIWEFNFREFDVTQHPHAPHSIALLRRQGMDFDKNRKFGWIAFHSTYDFGYMVKILSQRFFYMQPFLPTNLCDFLQLVKFFFGYRVYDVKHLIKFCPNLHGGLDKVSESLGLDNSGRRSHHADSDSLVTLHVFNKIKTLYFHTKFDLLKHTGVLYGLEML
;
A
#
# COMPACT_ATOMS: atom_id res chain seq x y z
N MET A 1 27.53 16.01 -31.55
CA MET A 1 27.20 14.58 -31.43
C MET A 1 25.87 14.46 -30.72
N THR A 2 24.82 14.08 -31.43
CA THR A 2 23.47 13.87 -30.92
C THR A 2 23.41 12.51 -30.22
N LEU A 3 22.99 12.49 -28.94
CA LEU A 3 22.71 11.24 -28.21
C LEU A 3 21.54 10.51 -28.89
N PRO A 4 21.57 9.17 -29.01
CA PRO A 4 20.43 8.44 -29.57
C PRO A 4 19.24 8.56 -28.63
N CYS A 5 18.13 9.05 -29.16
CA CYS A 5 16.81 8.99 -28.52
C CYS A 5 16.38 7.52 -28.49
N THR A 6 16.48 6.84 -27.35
CA THR A 6 15.92 5.50 -27.19
C THR A 6 14.40 5.63 -27.11
N SER A 7 13.73 5.27 -28.20
CA SER A 7 12.27 5.25 -28.32
C SER A 7 11.65 4.32 -27.28
N VAL A 8 10.57 4.78 -26.64
CA VAL A 8 9.68 3.93 -25.85
C VAL A 8 9.10 2.86 -26.79
N MET A 9 9.37 1.59 -26.51
CA MET A 9 8.78 0.47 -27.26
C MET A 9 7.47 0.06 -26.60
N THR A 10 6.35 0.36 -27.25
CA THR A 10 5.05 -0.24 -26.94
C THR A 10 4.95 -1.59 -27.64
N ARG A 11 4.67 -2.66 -26.87
CA ARG A 11 4.40 -3.98 -27.43
C ARG A 11 2.89 -4.22 -27.43
N SER A 12 2.32 -4.33 -28.63
CA SER A 12 0.90 -4.64 -28.81
C SER A 12 0.68 -6.14 -28.72
N VAL A 13 -0.29 -6.54 -27.90
CA VAL A 13 -0.69 -7.95 -27.72
C VAL A 13 -1.92 -8.23 -28.58
N TRP A 14 -1.85 -9.28 -29.38
CA TRP A 14 -2.87 -9.74 -30.33
C TRP A 14 -3.02 -11.26 -30.23
N SER A 15 -4.08 -11.82 -30.81
CA SER A 15 -4.32 -13.28 -30.79
C SER A 15 -3.17 -14.09 -31.40
N TYR A 16 -2.45 -13.56 -32.38
CA TYR A 16 -1.39 -14.27 -33.10
C TYR A 16 -0.01 -14.22 -32.42
N ASN A 17 0.23 -13.31 -31.46
CA ASN A 17 1.46 -13.27 -30.66
C ASN A 17 1.23 -13.56 -29.18
N LEU A 18 -0.01 -13.90 -28.80
CA LEU A 18 -0.42 -14.10 -27.41
C LEU A 18 0.43 -15.15 -26.69
N GLU A 19 0.73 -16.28 -27.34
CA GLU A 19 1.56 -17.35 -26.73
C GLU A 19 3.00 -16.86 -26.46
N SER A 20 3.62 -16.15 -27.41
CA SER A 20 4.97 -15.60 -27.23
C SER A 20 5.01 -14.47 -26.18
N GLU A 21 3.94 -13.70 -26.02
CA GLU A 21 3.83 -12.73 -24.92
C GLU A 21 3.59 -13.44 -23.59
N PHE A 22 2.86 -14.56 -23.59
CA PHE A 22 2.62 -15.39 -22.41
C PHE A 22 3.90 -16.04 -21.88
N GLU A 23 4.86 -16.38 -22.75
CA GLU A 23 6.20 -16.87 -22.35
C GLU A 23 7.01 -15.87 -21.51
N LEU A 24 6.59 -14.60 -21.44
CA LEU A 24 7.22 -13.58 -20.58
C LEU A 24 6.62 -13.53 -19.18
N ILE A 25 5.45 -14.13 -18.98
CA ILE A 25 4.77 -14.19 -17.67
C ILE A 25 5.60 -14.94 -16.62
N PRO A 26 6.33 -16.04 -16.92
CA PRO A 26 7.25 -16.65 -15.96
C PRO A 26 8.32 -15.70 -15.42
N ASN A 27 8.72 -14.66 -16.17
CA ASN A 27 9.63 -13.63 -15.65
C ASN A 27 8.95 -12.77 -14.58
N VAL A 28 7.63 -12.62 -14.59
CA VAL A 28 6.86 -11.87 -13.59
C VAL A 28 7.01 -12.51 -12.21
N ASP A 29 7.08 -13.84 -12.11
CA ASP A 29 7.28 -14.54 -10.82
C ASP A 29 8.59 -14.16 -10.13
N SER A 30 9.59 -13.76 -10.91
CA SER A 30 10.92 -13.34 -10.42
C SER A 30 11.08 -11.81 -10.31
N MET A 31 10.08 -11.04 -10.74
CA MET A 31 10.12 -9.58 -10.78
C MET A 31 9.19 -8.98 -9.74
N HIS A 32 9.61 -7.84 -9.17
CA HIS A 32 8.79 -7.10 -8.23
C HIS A 32 8.06 -5.97 -8.95
N LEU A 33 6.75 -5.88 -8.75
CA LEU A 33 5.93 -4.80 -9.25
C LEU A 33 6.43 -3.47 -8.67
N ILE A 34 6.63 -2.48 -9.54
CA ILE A 34 7.08 -1.13 -9.15
C ILE A 34 5.88 -0.21 -8.98
N GLN A 35 4.93 -0.26 -9.92
CA GLN A 35 3.83 0.69 -10.01
C GLN A 35 2.65 0.08 -10.77
N VAL A 36 1.42 0.50 -10.42
CA VAL A 36 0.20 0.24 -11.18
C VAL A 36 -0.57 1.54 -11.36
N GLY A 37 -0.96 1.84 -12.60
CA GLY A 37 -1.91 2.91 -12.91
C GLY A 37 -3.31 2.33 -13.13
N LEU A 38 -4.31 2.90 -12.44
CA LEU A 38 -5.73 2.56 -12.63
C LEU A 38 -6.51 3.81 -13.03
N THR A 39 -7.26 3.69 -14.12
CA THR A 39 -8.18 4.71 -14.61
C THR A 39 -9.59 4.15 -14.60
N LEU A 40 -10.51 4.88 -13.96
CA LEU A 40 -11.93 4.56 -13.93
C LEU A 40 -12.68 5.60 -14.76
N SER A 41 -13.74 5.20 -15.46
CA SER A 41 -14.63 6.12 -16.16
C SER A 41 -16.07 5.64 -16.12
N ASP A 42 -17.01 6.56 -16.31
CA ASP A 42 -18.41 6.20 -16.61
C ASP A 42 -18.55 5.67 -18.06
N CYS A 43 -19.78 5.34 -18.47
CA CYS A 43 -20.07 4.86 -19.82
C CYS A 43 -19.86 5.92 -20.92
N HIS A 44 -19.68 7.18 -20.55
CA HIS A 44 -19.40 8.28 -21.47
C HIS A 44 -17.91 8.67 -21.50
N GLY A 45 -17.06 7.96 -20.73
CA GLY A 45 -15.62 8.23 -20.66
C GLY A 45 -15.24 9.36 -19.69
N ASN A 46 -16.16 9.83 -18.85
CA ASN A 46 -15.84 10.86 -17.85
C ASN A 46 -15.12 10.24 -16.65
N LEU A 47 -14.08 10.94 -16.16
CA LEU A 47 -13.30 10.53 -14.99
C LEU A 47 -14.01 10.92 -13.67
N PRO A 48 -13.78 10.17 -12.57
CA PRO A 48 -14.30 10.50 -11.25
C PRO A 48 -13.86 11.89 -10.79
N THR A 49 -14.79 12.64 -10.21
CA THR A 49 -14.52 14.00 -9.69
C THR A 49 -14.40 14.07 -8.17
N LEU A 50 -14.82 13.00 -7.48
CA LEU A 50 -14.82 12.89 -6.01
C LEU A 50 -15.49 14.08 -5.31
N GLY A 51 -16.48 14.72 -5.96
CA GLY A 51 -17.18 15.90 -5.43
C GLY A 51 -16.41 17.22 -5.58
N THR A 52 -15.36 17.25 -6.39
CA THR A 52 -14.56 18.46 -6.68
C THR A 52 -14.64 18.85 -8.16
N SER A 53 -14.02 19.96 -8.55
CA SER A 53 -13.84 20.33 -9.97
C SER A 53 -12.71 19.55 -10.67
N ASN A 54 -11.92 18.77 -9.93
CA ASN A 54 -10.80 18.00 -10.46
C ASN A 54 -11.26 16.64 -10.99
N ARG A 55 -10.41 16.02 -11.82
CA ARG A 55 -10.60 14.66 -12.36
C ARG A 55 -9.45 13.78 -11.87
N PHE A 56 -9.77 12.57 -11.45
CA PHE A 56 -8.79 11.71 -10.79
C PHE A 56 -8.54 10.42 -11.59
N ILE A 57 -7.25 10.09 -11.68
CA ILE A 57 -6.72 8.78 -12.01
C ILE A 57 -5.76 8.40 -10.89
N TRP A 58 -5.56 7.11 -10.66
CA TRP A 58 -4.78 6.65 -9.52
C TRP A 58 -3.50 5.97 -9.96
N GLU A 59 -2.42 6.36 -9.30
CA GLU A 59 -1.13 5.74 -9.42
C GLU A 59 -0.74 5.13 -8.07
N PHE A 60 -0.54 3.82 -8.05
CA PHE A 60 -0.13 3.07 -6.87
C PHE A 60 1.34 2.72 -7.03
N ASN A 61 2.16 3.21 -6.10
CA ASN A 61 3.60 3.00 -6.06
C ASN A 61 3.93 1.96 -4.99
N PHE A 62 4.62 0.89 -5.38
CA PHE A 62 4.89 -0.25 -4.50
C PHE A 62 6.25 -0.12 -3.85
N ARG A 63 6.31 -0.49 -2.58
CA ARG A 63 7.52 -0.41 -1.77
C ARG A 63 8.42 -1.63 -2.00
N GLU A 64 7.81 -2.75 -2.33
CA GLU A 64 8.41 -4.08 -2.34
C GLU A 64 9.56 -4.16 -3.35
N PHE A 65 9.59 -3.31 -4.38
CA PHE A 65 10.75 -3.21 -5.27
C PHE A 65 11.92 -2.45 -4.60
N ASP A 66 13.03 -3.16 -4.38
CA ASP A 66 14.29 -2.58 -3.91
C ASP A 66 15.37 -2.71 -5.00
N VAL A 67 15.74 -1.57 -5.60
CA VAL A 67 16.79 -1.49 -6.63
C VAL A 67 18.13 -2.06 -6.17
N THR A 68 18.40 -2.12 -4.87
CA THR A 68 19.67 -2.64 -4.33
C THR A 68 19.68 -4.14 -4.11
N GLN A 69 18.51 -4.79 -4.13
CA GLN A 69 18.37 -6.21 -3.78
C GLN A 69 17.72 -7.03 -4.89
N HIS A 70 16.82 -6.44 -5.67
CA HIS A 70 15.98 -7.18 -6.62
C HIS A 70 16.52 -7.13 -8.05
N PRO A 71 16.41 -8.22 -8.83
CA PRO A 71 16.75 -8.23 -10.24
C PRO A 71 15.98 -7.16 -11.01
N HIS A 72 16.68 -6.42 -11.87
CA HIS A 72 16.09 -5.38 -12.71
C HIS A 72 16.98 -5.03 -13.90
N ALA A 73 16.40 -4.42 -14.93
CA ALA A 73 17.15 -3.84 -16.04
C ALA A 73 17.67 -2.43 -15.63
N PRO A 74 19.00 -2.20 -15.59
CA PRO A 74 19.55 -0.91 -15.14
C PRO A 74 19.08 0.29 -15.98
N HIS A 75 18.90 0.08 -17.29
CA HIS A 75 18.41 1.12 -18.19
C HIS A 75 16.96 1.53 -17.87
N SER A 76 16.08 0.57 -17.54
CA SER A 76 14.70 0.84 -17.15
C SER A 76 14.61 1.63 -15.85
N ILE A 77 15.45 1.32 -14.86
CA ILE A 77 15.53 2.09 -13.61
C ILE A 77 16.02 3.52 -13.85
N ALA A 78 17.03 3.69 -14.70
CA ALA A 78 17.52 5.02 -15.06
C ALA A 78 16.44 5.86 -15.76
N LEU A 79 15.65 5.24 -16.64
CA LEU A 79 14.52 5.88 -17.31
C LEU A 79 13.43 6.29 -16.31
N LEU A 80 12.99 5.36 -15.44
CA LEU A 80 11.96 5.64 -14.44
C LEU A 80 12.38 6.78 -13.50
N ARG A 81 13.64 6.80 -13.04
CA ARG A 81 14.17 7.93 -12.23
C ARG A 81 14.07 9.26 -12.97
N ARG A 82 14.41 9.30 -14.26
CA ARG A 82 14.30 10.51 -15.09
C ARG A 82 12.85 10.97 -15.26
N GLN A 83 11.88 10.04 -15.23
CA GLN A 83 10.45 10.33 -15.29
C GLN A 83 9.85 10.74 -13.93
N GLY A 84 10.66 10.83 -12.88
CA GLY A 84 10.21 11.28 -11.56
C GLY A 84 9.91 10.15 -10.57
N MET A 85 10.18 8.89 -10.92
CA MET A 85 10.06 7.77 -9.98
C MET A 85 11.09 7.90 -8.85
N ASP A 86 10.59 8.02 -7.62
CA ASP A 86 11.42 8.08 -6.42
C ASP A 86 11.34 6.75 -5.66
N PHE A 87 12.23 5.82 -6.04
CA PHE A 87 12.36 4.51 -5.42
C PHE A 87 12.70 4.59 -3.92
N ASP A 88 13.44 5.62 -3.49
CA ASP A 88 13.81 5.80 -2.08
C ASP A 88 12.63 6.29 -1.25
N LYS A 89 11.77 7.12 -1.83
CA LYS A 89 10.47 7.51 -1.25
C LYS A 89 9.55 6.29 -1.16
N ASN A 90 9.45 5.47 -2.21
CA ASN A 90 8.63 4.25 -2.20
C ASN A 90 9.04 3.30 -1.06
N ARG A 91 10.34 3.13 -0.83
CA ARG A 91 10.89 2.31 0.28
C ARG A 91 10.58 2.83 1.68
N LYS A 92 10.15 4.08 1.82
CA LYS A 92 9.84 4.69 3.13
C LYS A 92 8.39 4.45 3.56
N PHE A 93 7.47 4.13 2.65
CA PHE A 93 6.06 3.94 2.99
C PHE A 93 5.80 2.61 3.68
N GLY A 94 4.86 2.57 4.60
CA GLY A 94 4.37 1.32 5.20
C GLY A 94 2.86 1.33 5.16
N TRP A 95 2.26 0.17 5.37
CA TRP A 95 0.82 0.08 5.53
C TRP A 95 0.46 0.67 6.88
N ILE A 96 -0.47 1.63 6.87
CA ILE A 96 -0.96 2.29 8.07
C ILE A 96 -2.46 2.05 8.10
N ALA A 97 -2.94 1.48 9.20
CA ALA A 97 -4.34 1.18 9.39
C ALA A 97 -4.73 1.41 10.85
N PHE A 98 -6.02 1.42 11.16
CA PHE A 98 -6.51 1.67 12.51
C PHE A 98 -7.44 0.54 12.93
N HIS A 99 -7.06 -0.23 13.96
CA HIS A 99 -7.83 -1.36 14.45
C HIS A 99 -8.13 -2.39 13.35
N SER A 100 -7.06 -2.77 12.67
CA SER A 100 -7.07 -3.24 11.28
C SER A 100 -7.18 -4.75 11.10
N THR A 101 -7.41 -5.49 12.19
CA THR A 101 -7.51 -6.95 12.20
C THR A 101 -8.52 -7.46 11.17
N TYR A 102 -9.70 -6.86 11.11
CA TYR A 102 -10.71 -7.23 10.11
C TYR A 102 -10.35 -6.74 8.71
N ASP A 103 -9.78 -5.54 8.57
CA ASP A 103 -9.36 -5.00 7.27
C ASP A 103 -8.38 -5.94 6.57
N PHE A 104 -7.31 -6.33 7.28
CA PHE A 104 -6.34 -7.31 6.79
C PHE A 104 -6.96 -8.70 6.64
N GLY A 105 -7.88 -9.11 7.51
CA GLY A 105 -8.65 -10.34 7.35
C GLY A 105 -9.40 -10.40 6.01
N TYR A 106 -10.13 -9.34 5.66
CA TYR A 106 -10.83 -9.26 4.38
C TYR A 106 -9.88 -9.17 3.19
N MET A 107 -8.80 -8.40 3.28
CA MET A 107 -7.85 -8.30 2.18
C MET A 107 -7.11 -9.62 1.94
N VAL A 108 -6.63 -10.30 2.99
CA VAL A 108 -6.03 -11.65 2.89
C VAL A 108 -7.06 -12.62 2.34
N LYS A 109 -8.32 -12.55 2.76
CA LYS A 109 -9.39 -13.39 2.19
C LYS A 109 -9.51 -13.18 0.68
N ILE A 110 -9.60 -11.93 0.21
CA ILE A 110 -9.74 -11.60 -1.22
C ILE A 110 -8.49 -12.03 -2.02
N LEU A 111 -7.30 -11.78 -1.47
CA LEU A 111 -6.02 -12.11 -2.10
C LEU A 111 -5.75 -13.62 -2.11
N SER A 112 -6.12 -14.35 -1.06
CA SER A 112 -5.89 -15.80 -0.98
C SER A 112 -6.93 -16.60 -1.77
N GLN A 113 -8.22 -16.22 -1.75
CA GLN A 113 -9.30 -16.97 -2.41
C GLN A 113 -9.21 -16.99 -3.93
N ARG A 114 -8.44 -16.07 -4.54
CA ARG A 114 -8.19 -16.05 -5.98
C ARG A 114 -7.00 -16.91 -6.42
N PHE A 115 -6.10 -17.27 -5.51
CA PHE A 115 -4.83 -17.93 -5.83
C PHE A 115 -4.70 -19.35 -5.25
N PHE A 116 -5.33 -19.64 -4.10
CA PHE A 116 -5.23 -20.94 -3.44
C PHE A 116 -6.54 -21.72 -3.54
N TYR A 117 -6.75 -22.43 -4.65
CA TYR A 117 -7.91 -23.33 -4.82
C TYR A 117 -8.04 -24.40 -3.70
N MET A 118 -6.94 -24.70 -3.00
CA MET A 118 -6.90 -25.69 -1.91
C MET A 118 -7.07 -25.08 -0.50
N GLN A 119 -7.19 -23.76 -0.35
CA GLN A 119 -7.37 -23.07 0.94
C GLN A 119 -8.43 -21.95 0.82
N PRO A 120 -9.73 -22.30 0.85
CA PRO A 120 -10.81 -21.34 0.64
C PRO A 120 -11.09 -20.43 1.86
N PHE A 121 -10.49 -20.72 3.02
CA PHE A 121 -10.71 -20.01 4.28
C PHE A 121 -9.43 -19.35 4.79
N LEU A 122 -9.58 -18.34 5.67
CA LEU A 122 -8.46 -17.76 6.39
C LEU A 122 -7.81 -18.83 7.30
N PRO A 123 -6.48 -18.76 7.54
CA PRO A 123 -5.82 -19.65 8.48
C PRO A 123 -6.50 -19.64 9.84
N THR A 124 -6.66 -20.82 10.44
CA THR A 124 -7.27 -20.98 11.76
C THR A 124 -6.32 -20.67 12.91
N ASN A 125 -5.02 -20.53 12.62
CA ASN A 125 -4.01 -20.15 13.60
C ASN A 125 -3.43 -18.77 13.30
N LEU A 126 -3.09 -18.05 14.37
CA LEU A 126 -2.63 -16.67 14.30
C LEU A 126 -1.29 -16.53 13.57
N CYS A 127 -0.37 -17.47 13.76
CA CYS A 127 0.97 -17.42 13.16
C CYS A 127 0.88 -17.42 11.63
N ASP A 128 0.14 -18.36 11.06
CA ASP A 128 -0.05 -18.48 9.60
C ASP A 128 -0.81 -17.27 9.05
N PHE A 129 -1.81 -16.76 9.78
CA PHE A 129 -2.49 -15.53 9.39
C PHE A 129 -1.52 -14.33 9.31
N LEU A 130 -0.70 -14.12 10.34
CA LEU A 130 0.29 -13.04 10.36
C LEU A 130 1.39 -13.26 9.30
N GLN A 131 1.74 -14.51 8.98
CA GLN A 131 2.64 -14.81 7.87
C GLN A 131 2.03 -14.41 6.52
N LEU A 132 0.74 -14.63 6.29
CA LEU A 132 0.05 -14.15 5.09
C LEU A 132 -0.02 -12.61 5.04
N VAL A 133 -0.31 -11.95 6.16
CA VAL A 133 -0.27 -10.48 6.22
C VAL A 133 1.11 -9.97 5.83
N LYS A 134 2.16 -10.56 6.40
CA LYS A 134 3.55 -10.22 6.08
C LYS A 134 3.92 -10.54 4.63
N PHE A 135 3.38 -11.62 4.07
CA PHE A 135 3.60 -12.01 2.68
C PHE A 135 2.99 -10.99 1.71
N PHE A 136 1.73 -10.60 1.92
CA PHE A 136 1.01 -9.69 1.02
C PHE A 136 1.32 -8.20 1.24
N PHE A 137 1.58 -7.77 2.49
CA PHE A 137 1.69 -6.37 2.87
C PHE A 137 3.08 -6.00 3.42
N GLY A 138 4.00 -6.96 3.45
CA GLY A 138 5.37 -6.76 3.93
C GLY A 138 5.48 -6.56 5.44
N TYR A 139 6.68 -6.18 5.89
CA TYR A 139 7.01 -6.11 7.32
C TYR A 139 6.57 -4.82 8.01
N ARG A 140 6.40 -3.71 7.27
CA ARG A 140 6.08 -2.41 7.87
C ARG A 140 4.60 -2.11 7.76
N VAL A 141 3.85 -2.88 8.52
CA VAL A 141 2.45 -2.60 8.84
C VAL A 141 2.42 -1.93 10.22
N TYR A 142 1.68 -0.83 10.34
CA TYR A 142 1.50 -0.10 11.60
C TYR A 142 0.01 0.00 11.89
N ASP A 143 -0.42 -0.64 12.97
CA ASP A 143 -1.76 -0.43 13.50
C ASP A 143 -1.75 0.75 14.48
N VAL A 144 -2.38 1.86 14.09
CA VAL A 144 -2.46 3.08 14.89
C VAL A 144 -3.16 2.83 16.22
N LYS A 145 -4.12 1.90 16.28
CA LYS A 145 -4.82 1.53 17.52
C LYS A 145 -3.87 0.84 18.50
N HIS A 146 -2.89 0.09 18.00
CA HIS A 146 -1.79 -0.43 18.83
C HIS A 146 -0.87 0.70 19.30
N LEU A 147 -0.46 1.60 18.40
CA LEU A 147 0.44 2.71 18.75
C LEU A 147 -0.11 3.62 19.85
N ILE A 148 -1.41 3.92 19.86
CA ILE A 148 -2.01 4.78 20.89
C ILE A 148 -1.88 4.20 22.31
N LYS A 149 -1.69 2.88 22.47
CA LYS A 149 -1.43 2.27 23.79
C LYS A 149 -0.16 2.83 24.45
N PHE A 150 0.77 3.35 23.65
CA PHE A 150 2.05 3.91 24.07
C PHE A 150 2.06 5.45 24.07
N CYS A 151 0.90 6.06 23.83
CA CYS A 151 0.75 7.52 23.76
C CYS A 151 -0.09 8.00 24.96
N PRO A 152 0.51 8.64 25.98
CA PRO A 152 -0.23 9.20 27.10
C PRO A 152 -1.38 10.10 26.62
N ASN A 153 -2.54 9.95 27.27
CA ASN A 153 -3.77 10.68 27.02
C ASN A 153 -4.52 10.38 25.70
N LEU A 154 -4.03 9.47 24.85
CA LEU A 154 -4.76 9.02 23.66
C LEU A 154 -5.51 7.72 23.93
N HIS A 155 -6.83 7.72 23.68
CA HIS A 155 -7.68 6.54 23.87
C HIS A 155 -9.00 6.68 23.08
N GLY A 156 -9.72 5.57 22.92
CA GLY A 156 -11.00 5.55 22.18
C GLY A 156 -10.83 5.30 20.67
N GLY A 157 -11.91 5.52 19.91
CA GLY A 157 -11.94 5.34 18.46
C GLY A 157 -11.20 6.43 17.69
N LEU A 158 -11.09 6.28 16.36
CA LEU A 158 -10.35 7.18 15.49
C LEU A 158 -10.79 8.65 15.64
N ASP A 159 -12.10 8.89 15.77
CA ASP A 159 -12.69 10.23 15.91
C ASP A 159 -12.19 10.93 17.17
N LYS A 160 -12.27 10.23 18.31
CA LYS A 160 -11.81 10.75 19.61
C LYS A 160 -10.31 10.98 19.62
N VAL A 161 -9.53 10.04 19.07
CA VAL A 161 -8.06 10.20 18.98
C VAL A 161 -7.71 11.40 18.10
N SER A 162 -8.41 11.57 16.98
CA SER A 162 -8.21 12.68 16.06
C SER A 162 -8.55 14.04 16.71
N GLU A 163 -9.64 14.10 17.48
CA GLU A 163 -10.04 15.27 18.26
C GLU A 163 -9.00 15.61 19.34
N SER A 164 -8.55 14.62 20.12
CA SER A 164 -7.50 14.79 21.14
C SER A 164 -6.18 15.30 20.55
N LEU A 165 -5.91 14.99 19.28
CA LEU A 165 -4.73 15.47 18.56
C LEU A 165 -4.94 16.84 17.91
N GLY A 166 -6.13 17.44 17.99
CA GLY A 166 -6.46 18.73 17.38
C GLY A 166 -6.34 18.69 15.85
N LEU A 167 -6.85 17.63 15.21
CA LEU A 167 -6.97 17.56 13.76
C LEU A 167 -8.32 18.14 13.34
N ASP A 168 -8.30 19.04 12.35
CA ASP A 168 -9.52 19.56 11.74
C ASP A 168 -10.11 18.50 10.81
N ASN A 169 -11.25 17.95 11.23
CA ASN A 169 -12.03 16.97 10.48
C ASN A 169 -13.32 17.60 9.90
N SER A 170 -13.38 18.92 9.76
CA SER A 170 -14.51 19.60 9.14
C SER A 170 -14.69 19.09 7.70
N GLY A 171 -15.90 18.59 7.39
CA GLY A 171 -16.22 17.96 6.11
C GLY A 171 -15.89 16.46 6.00
N ARG A 172 -15.36 15.82 7.06
CA ARG A 172 -15.16 14.36 7.09
C ARG A 172 -16.50 13.63 6.99
N ARG A 173 -16.52 12.54 6.21
CA ARG A 173 -17.62 11.55 6.20
C ARG A 173 -17.22 10.38 7.09
N SER A 174 -17.54 10.46 8.39
CA SER A 174 -17.21 9.37 9.32
C SER A 174 -17.85 8.05 8.85
N HIS A 175 -17.14 6.93 9.05
CA HIS A 175 -17.54 5.58 8.64
C HIS A 175 -17.48 5.30 7.13
N HIS A 176 -16.83 6.17 6.34
CA HIS A 176 -16.46 5.89 4.96
C HIS A 176 -14.98 5.52 4.87
N ALA A 177 -14.67 4.40 4.23
CA ALA A 177 -13.31 3.83 4.21
C ALA A 177 -12.24 4.79 3.64
N ASP A 178 -12.57 5.54 2.58
CA ASP A 178 -11.69 6.56 2.00
C ASP A 178 -11.41 7.69 3.01
N SER A 179 -12.46 8.25 3.60
CA SER A 179 -12.35 9.33 4.58
C SER A 179 -11.60 8.90 5.84
N ASP A 180 -11.87 7.69 6.34
CA ASP A 180 -11.26 7.15 7.56
C ASP A 180 -9.79 6.78 7.32
N SER A 181 -9.42 6.32 6.11
CA SER A 181 -8.01 6.06 5.75
C SER A 181 -7.16 7.34 5.77
N LEU A 182 -7.71 8.47 5.31
CA LEU A 182 -7.01 9.76 5.35
C LEU A 182 -6.79 10.25 6.79
N VAL A 183 -7.82 10.18 7.62
CA VAL A 183 -7.71 10.55 9.04
C VAL A 183 -6.74 9.63 9.77
N THR A 184 -6.77 8.33 9.49
CA THR A 184 -5.82 7.35 10.02
C THR A 184 -4.37 7.75 9.71
N LEU A 185 -4.09 8.18 8.47
CA LEU A 185 -2.76 8.66 8.08
C LEU A 185 -2.37 9.95 8.83
N HIS A 186 -3.28 10.92 8.96
CA HIS A 186 -3.01 12.16 9.68
C HIS A 186 -2.74 11.91 11.17
N VAL A 187 -3.54 11.06 11.81
CA VAL A 187 -3.35 10.62 13.20
C VAL A 187 -1.99 9.93 13.36
N PHE A 188 -1.65 8.98 12.47
CA PHE A 188 -0.34 8.32 12.49
C PHE A 188 0.81 9.32 12.40
N ASN A 189 0.75 10.28 11.48
CA ASN A 189 1.81 11.27 11.30
C ASN A 189 1.98 12.18 12.53
N LYS A 190 0.88 12.61 13.17
CA LYS A 190 0.93 13.34 14.44
C LYS A 190 1.51 12.48 15.56
N ILE A 191 1.03 11.25 15.73
CA ILE A 191 1.53 10.32 16.76
C ILE A 191 3.03 10.08 16.58
N LYS A 192 3.45 9.76 15.35
CA LYS A 192 4.86 9.54 15.00
C LYS A 192 5.73 10.73 15.38
N THR A 193 5.27 11.95 15.12
CA THR A 193 6.03 13.18 15.41
C THR A 193 6.10 13.48 16.91
N LEU A 194 4.99 13.29 17.63
CA LEU A 194 4.86 13.68 19.03
C LEU A 194 5.41 12.65 20.02
N TYR A 195 5.26 11.35 19.73
CA TYR A 195 5.52 10.28 20.70
C TYR A 195 6.67 9.33 20.30
N PHE A 196 7.10 9.33 19.04
CA PHE A 196 8.14 8.43 18.54
C PHE A 196 9.34 9.19 17.97
N HIS A 197 10.29 9.54 18.85
CA HIS A 197 11.41 10.43 18.51
C HIS A 197 12.51 9.78 17.67
N THR A 198 12.62 8.44 17.69
CA THR A 198 13.57 7.72 16.83
C THR A 198 12.87 6.75 15.88
N LYS A 199 13.51 6.49 14.75
CA LYS A 199 13.05 5.47 13.80
C LYS A 199 13.00 4.08 14.47
N PHE A 200 13.93 3.78 15.37
CA PHE A 200 13.98 2.51 16.07
C PHE A 200 12.81 2.31 17.02
N ASP A 201 12.32 3.37 17.67
CA ASP A 201 11.17 3.26 18.57
C ASP A 201 9.91 2.89 17.81
N LEU A 202 9.64 3.56 16.70
CA LEU A 202 8.51 3.21 15.84
C LEU A 202 8.66 1.79 15.25
N LEU A 203 9.88 1.39 14.85
CA LEU A 203 10.13 0.08 14.25
C LEU A 203 9.80 -1.10 15.19
N LYS A 204 9.83 -0.93 16.51
CA LYS A 204 9.43 -1.98 17.47
C LYS A 204 7.96 -2.40 17.33
N HIS A 205 7.14 -1.56 16.72
CA HIS A 205 5.70 -1.79 16.57
C HIS A 205 5.31 -2.30 15.16
N THR A 206 6.29 -2.58 14.29
CA THR A 206 5.99 -3.08 12.93
C THR A 206 5.39 -4.48 12.96
N GLY A 207 4.33 -4.69 12.18
CA GLY A 207 3.68 -6.00 12.04
C GLY A 207 2.80 -6.39 13.23
N VAL A 208 2.63 -5.51 14.22
CA VAL A 208 1.76 -5.76 15.38
C VAL A 208 0.39 -5.17 15.10
N LEU A 209 -0.61 -6.05 14.93
CA LEU A 209 -2.00 -5.68 14.73
C LEU A 209 -2.73 -5.63 16.08
N TYR A 210 -3.57 -4.62 16.28
CA TYR A 210 -4.27 -4.46 17.56
C TYR A 210 -5.20 -5.64 17.82
N GLY A 211 -5.09 -6.25 19.01
CA GLY A 211 -5.91 -7.39 19.43
C GLY A 211 -5.39 -8.75 18.92
N LEU A 212 -4.29 -8.76 18.16
CA LEU A 212 -3.60 -9.96 17.68
C LEU A 212 -2.14 -10.01 18.16
N GLU A 213 -1.85 -9.35 19.28
CA GLU A 213 -0.50 -9.33 19.84
C GLU A 213 -0.14 -10.73 20.38
N MET A 214 0.92 -11.34 19.81
CA MET A 214 1.54 -12.53 20.40
C MET A 214 2.22 -12.11 21.70
N LEU A 215 1.69 -12.56 22.85
CA LEU A 215 2.29 -12.37 24.18
C LEU A 215 3.61 -13.15 24.32
#